data_AF-A0A367KBG8-F1
#
_entry.id   AF-A0A367KBG8-F1
#
_cell.length_a   1.000
_cell.length_b   1.000
_cell.length_c   1.000
_cell.angle_alpha   90.00
_cell.angle_beta   90.00
_cell.angle_gamma   90.00
#
_symmetry.space_group_name_H-M   'P 1'
#
loop_
_entity.id
_entity.type
_entity.pdbx_description
1 polymer ?
#
loop_
_entity_poly.entity_id
_entity_poly.type
_entity_poly.pdbx_seq_one_letter_code
_entity_poly.pdbx_strand_id
1 'polypeptide(L)'
;MLSTRMFLELLNEEEVKDLEFLEEILLAACKMYSSHVNKYKYEDEFNQLFVWPYVDIIAKSITINNRKSDFESGQSHLQSMTQQLKANNLYIDEKNWYKSDGLIKLYGIKQIELLLLETSGHFGNT
;
A
#
# COMPACT_ATOMS: atom_id res chain seq x y z
N MET A 1 7.89 -38.02 -6.41
CA MET A 1 7.16 -36.74 -6.31
C MET A 1 7.35 -36.27 -4.88
N LEU A 2 8.27 -35.33 -4.62
CA LEU A 2 8.46 -34.82 -3.26
C LEU A 2 7.18 -34.11 -2.82
N SER A 3 6.72 -34.43 -1.62
CA SER A 3 5.58 -33.75 -0.98
C SER A 3 5.92 -32.27 -0.80
N THR A 4 4.98 -31.36 -1.04
CA THR A 4 5.14 -29.90 -0.87
C THR A 4 5.72 -29.53 0.50
N ARG A 5 5.41 -30.34 1.53
CA ARG A 5 6.02 -30.20 2.88
C ARG A 5 7.52 -30.48 2.92
N MET A 6 8.01 -31.51 2.22
CA MET A 6 9.44 -31.81 2.17
C MET A 6 10.22 -30.73 1.40
N PHE A 7 9.59 -30.05 0.45
CA PHE A 7 10.25 -28.98 -0.28
C PHE A 7 10.44 -27.73 0.59
N LEU A 8 9.44 -27.39 1.43
CA LEU A 8 9.53 -26.30 2.39
C LEU A 8 10.57 -26.57 3.50
N GLU A 9 10.73 -27.83 3.92
CA GLU A 9 11.75 -28.23 4.91
C GLU A 9 13.21 -28.09 4.41
N LEU A 10 13.42 -27.95 3.09
CA LEU A 10 14.74 -27.75 2.49
C LEU A 10 15.10 -26.27 2.31
N LEU A 11 14.13 -25.38 2.43
CA LEU A 11 14.31 -23.95 2.25
C LEU A 11 14.74 -23.31 3.57
N ASN A 12 15.59 -22.30 3.47
CA ASN A 12 15.91 -21.46 4.62
C ASN A 12 14.76 -20.46 4.89
N GLU A 13 14.78 -19.82 6.06
CA GLU A 13 13.70 -18.90 6.48
C GLU A 13 13.53 -17.70 5.54
N GLU A 14 14.57 -17.27 4.84
CA GLU A 14 14.52 -16.16 3.87
C GLU A 14 13.81 -16.60 2.59
N GLU A 15 14.16 -17.77 2.06
CA GLU A 15 13.52 -18.37 0.89
C GLU A 15 12.03 -18.66 1.13
N VAL A 16 11.66 -19.08 2.35
CA VAL A 16 10.25 -19.27 2.72
C VAL A 16 9.50 -17.93 2.68
N LYS A 17 10.07 -16.85 3.24
CA LYS A 17 9.45 -15.51 3.22
C LYS A 17 9.30 -14.97 1.80
N ASP A 18 10.30 -15.18 0.95
CA ASP A 18 10.25 -14.75 -0.45
C ASP A 18 9.14 -15.49 -1.22
N LEU A 19 8.95 -16.79 -0.95
CA LEU A 19 7.86 -17.56 -1.55
C LEU A 19 6.49 -17.13 -1.02
N GLU A 20 6.34 -16.87 0.28
CA GLU A 20 5.10 -16.34 0.86
C GLU A 20 4.75 -14.98 0.23
N PHE A 21 5.72 -14.09 0.09
CA PHE A 21 5.55 -12.79 -0.57
C PHE A 21 5.14 -12.96 -2.05
N LEU A 22 5.78 -13.87 -2.78
CA LEU A 22 5.43 -14.17 -4.17
C LEU A 22 4.01 -14.75 -4.28
N GLU A 23 3.63 -15.64 -3.36
CA GLU A 23 2.28 -16.20 -3.29
C GLU A 23 1.23 -15.09 -3.11
N GLU A 24 1.45 -14.14 -2.20
CA GLU A 24 0.54 -13.01 -2.00
C GLU A 24 0.37 -12.17 -3.28
N ILE A 25 1.46 -11.88 -4.00
CA ILE A 25 1.41 -11.16 -5.28
C ILE A 25 0.58 -11.95 -6.32
N LEU A 26 0.81 -13.26 -6.42
CA LEU A 26 0.10 -14.10 -7.37
C LEU A 26 -1.39 -14.21 -7.02
N LEU A 27 -1.75 -14.29 -5.74
CA LEU A 27 -3.13 -14.28 -5.28
C LEU A 27 -3.82 -12.95 -5.60
N ALA A 28 -3.13 -11.82 -5.40
CA ALA A 28 -3.63 -10.50 -5.81
C ALA A 28 -3.88 -10.43 -7.33
N ALA A 29 -2.94 -10.95 -8.14
CA ALA A 29 -3.11 -11.03 -9.59
C ALA A 29 -4.27 -11.94 -10.00
N CYS A 30 -4.43 -13.11 -9.38
CA CYS A 30 -5.55 -14.01 -9.63
C CYS A 30 -6.89 -13.35 -9.30
N LYS A 31 -6.99 -12.62 -8.18
CA LYS A 31 -8.18 -11.86 -7.80
C LYS A 31 -8.49 -10.76 -8.82
N MET A 32 -7.47 -10.04 -9.28
CA MET A 32 -7.59 -9.02 -10.32
C MET A 32 -8.16 -9.60 -11.63
N TYR A 33 -7.65 -10.73 -12.11
CA TYR A 33 -8.14 -11.37 -13.34
C TYR A 33 -9.52 -11.99 -13.19
N SER A 34 -9.87 -12.43 -11.99
CA SER A 34 -11.17 -13.07 -11.69
C SER A 34 -12.27 -12.06 -11.33
N SER A 35 -11.93 -10.78 -11.20
CA SER A 35 -12.87 -9.71 -10.86
C SER A 35 -13.78 -9.36 -12.04
N HIS A 36 -15.07 -9.17 -11.75
CA HIS A 36 -16.07 -8.72 -12.73
C HIS A 36 -16.30 -7.20 -12.69
N VAL A 37 -15.57 -6.49 -11.82
CA VAL A 37 -15.68 -5.04 -11.66
C VAL A 37 -15.18 -4.34 -12.93
N ASN A 38 -15.89 -3.30 -13.37
CA ASN A 38 -15.47 -2.49 -14.51
C ASN A 38 -14.34 -1.54 -14.10
N LYS A 39 -13.12 -2.08 -14.15
CA LYS A 39 -11.84 -1.41 -13.84
C LYS A 39 -11.49 -0.17 -14.68
N TYR A 40 -12.24 0.14 -15.73
CA TYR A 40 -12.02 1.32 -16.56
C TYR A 40 -13.09 2.39 -16.35
N LYS A 41 -14.04 2.15 -15.44
CA LYS A 41 -15.17 3.04 -15.22
C LYS A 41 -14.83 4.18 -14.26
N TYR A 42 -14.20 3.87 -13.12
CA TYR A 42 -13.71 4.88 -12.21
C TYR A 42 -12.35 4.48 -11.62
N GLU A 43 -11.65 5.51 -11.16
CA GLU A 43 -10.29 5.44 -10.61
C GLU A 43 -10.24 4.58 -9.34
N ASP A 44 -11.22 4.71 -8.45
CA ASP A 44 -11.31 3.93 -7.21
C ASP A 44 -11.36 2.42 -7.49
N GLU A 45 -12.20 1.96 -8.42
CA GLU A 45 -12.26 0.54 -8.81
C GLU A 45 -10.97 0.06 -9.49
N PHE A 46 -10.30 0.92 -10.25
CA PHE A 46 -8.98 0.59 -10.80
C PHE A 46 -7.98 0.40 -9.64
N ASN A 47 -7.90 1.35 -8.72
CA ASN A 47 -6.93 1.32 -7.64
C ASN A 47 -7.15 0.14 -6.70
N GLN A 48 -8.40 -0.15 -6.33
CA GLN A 48 -8.76 -1.29 -5.48
C GLN A 48 -8.34 -2.64 -6.05
N LEU A 49 -8.20 -2.77 -7.37
CA LEU A 49 -7.87 -4.02 -8.05
C LEU A 49 -6.44 -4.09 -8.56
N PHE A 50 -5.87 -2.96 -8.99
CA PHE A 50 -4.60 -2.90 -9.73
C PHE A 50 -3.47 -2.26 -8.93
N VAL A 51 -3.76 -1.48 -7.89
CA VAL A 51 -2.76 -0.69 -7.17
C VAL A 51 -2.70 -1.13 -5.71
N TRP A 52 -3.79 -0.90 -4.96
CA TRP A 52 -3.83 -1.07 -3.51
C TRP A 52 -3.44 -2.45 -3.01
N PRO A 53 -3.88 -3.58 -3.63
CA PRO A 53 -3.47 -4.91 -3.16
C PRO A 53 -1.95 -5.10 -3.18
N TYR A 54 -1.28 -4.64 -4.23
CA TYR A 54 0.17 -4.79 -4.35
C TYR A 54 0.91 -3.85 -3.41
N VAL A 55 0.42 -2.61 -3.27
CA VAL A 55 1.00 -1.64 -2.34
C VAL A 55 0.86 -2.11 -0.88
N ASP A 56 -0.28 -2.72 -0.52
CA ASP A 56 -0.49 -3.33 0.80
C ASP A 56 0.48 -4.49 1.07
N ILE A 57 0.67 -5.39 0.10
CA ILE A 57 1.63 -6.50 0.19
C ILE A 57 3.05 -5.96 0.38
N ILE A 58 3.46 -4.96 -0.41
CA ILE A 58 4.77 -4.31 -0.29
C ILE A 58 4.90 -3.59 1.06
N ALA A 59 3.86 -2.89 1.51
CA ALA A 59 3.89 -2.17 2.79
C ALA A 59 4.14 -3.14 3.95
N LYS A 60 3.51 -4.31 3.94
CA LYS A 60 3.68 -5.37 4.96
C LYS A 60 5.05 -6.04 4.89
N SER A 61 5.65 -6.16 3.71
CA SER A 61 6.99 -6.75 3.56
C SER A 61 8.11 -5.82 4.05
N ILE A 62 7.87 -4.51 4.13
CA ILE A 62 8.82 -3.55 4.68
C ILE A 62 8.97 -3.75 6.19
N THR A 63 10.09 -4.35 6.59
CA THR A 63 10.50 -4.49 7.99
C THR A 63 11.82 -3.76 8.24
N ILE A 64 11.74 -2.56 8.82
CA ILE A 64 12.94 -1.77 9.14
C ILE A 64 13.16 -1.78 10.64
N ASN A 65 14.28 -2.35 11.11
CA ASN A 65 14.64 -2.40 12.53
C ASN A 65 13.51 -2.97 13.43
N ASN A 66 12.90 -4.10 13.03
CA ASN A 66 11.75 -4.73 13.70
C ASN A 66 10.49 -3.87 13.81
N ARG A 67 10.36 -2.84 12.97
CA ARG A 67 9.15 -2.01 12.92
C ARG A 67 8.27 -2.40 11.75
N LYS A 68 6.97 -2.29 12.00
CA LYS A 68 5.92 -2.62 11.05
C LYS A 68 5.58 -1.41 10.20
N SER A 69 5.15 -1.71 9.00
CA SER A 69 4.65 -0.77 8.01
C SER A 69 3.32 -1.28 7.51
N ASP A 70 2.36 -0.40 7.32
CA ASP A 70 1.06 -0.73 6.75
C ASP A 70 0.68 0.29 5.68
N PHE A 71 -0.17 -0.15 4.76
CA PHE A 71 -0.80 0.73 3.79
C PHE A 71 -2.17 1.18 4.29
N GLU A 72 -2.36 2.49 4.40
CA GLU A 72 -3.64 3.12 4.70
C GLU A 72 -4.25 3.61 3.38
N SER A 73 -5.32 2.95 2.93
CA SER A 73 -6.12 3.44 1.79
C SER A 73 -7.26 4.33 2.27
N GLY A 74 -7.59 5.32 1.45
CA GLY A 74 -8.71 6.22 1.69
C GLY A 74 -8.36 7.40 2.59
N GLN A 75 -8.33 8.60 1.99
CA GLN A 75 -8.38 9.92 2.61
C GLN A 75 -7.59 10.08 3.92
N SER A 76 -6.43 9.42 4.00
CA SER A 76 -5.60 9.36 5.18
C SER A 76 -4.92 10.71 5.39
N HIS A 77 -4.87 11.18 6.63
CA HIS A 77 -4.35 12.50 6.95
C HIS A 77 -2.83 12.51 6.94
N LEU A 78 -2.23 13.43 6.18
CA LEU A 78 -0.78 13.62 6.14
C LEU A 78 -0.32 14.42 7.37
N GLN A 79 0.14 13.71 8.40
CA GLN A 79 0.57 14.31 9.66
C GLN A 79 1.83 15.17 9.44
N SER A 80 2.73 14.71 8.57
CA SER A 80 3.98 15.40 8.25
C SER A 80 3.72 16.76 7.60
N MET A 81 2.83 16.84 6.61
CA MET A 81 2.45 18.10 5.98
C MET A 81 1.75 19.03 6.97
N THR A 82 0.86 18.48 7.80
CA THR A 82 0.17 19.25 8.85
C THR A 82 1.16 19.87 9.82
N GLN A 83 2.18 19.11 10.25
CA GLN A 83 3.23 19.62 11.14
C GLN A 83 4.07 20.72 10.47
N GLN A 84 4.41 20.56 9.18
CA GLN A 84 5.15 21.58 8.42
C GLN A 84 4.35 22.88 8.26
N LEU A 85 3.05 22.80 8.01
CA LEU A 85 2.19 23.99 7.91
C LEU A 85 2.06 24.71 9.25
N LYS A 86 1.92 23.96 10.35
CA LYS A 86 1.91 24.53 11.70
C LYS A 86 3.23 25.23 12.01
N ALA A 87 4.36 24.61 11.66
CA ALA A 87 5.68 25.21 11.86
C ALA A 87 5.89 26.53 11.10
N ASN A 88 5.22 26.69 9.94
CA ASN A 88 5.30 27.88 9.11
C ASN A 88 4.16 28.90 9.37
N ASN A 89 3.31 28.70 10.38
CA ASN A 89 2.11 29.51 10.64
C ASN A 89 1.14 29.60 9.44
N LEU A 90 1.14 28.58 8.57
CA LEU A 90 0.25 28.46 7.41
C LEU A 90 -0.96 27.55 7.67
N TYR A 91 -1.04 26.96 8.86
CA TYR A 91 -2.14 26.09 9.26
C TYR A 91 -3.37 26.93 9.64
N ILE A 92 -4.46 26.75 8.89
CA ILE A 92 -5.71 27.53 9.05
C ILE A 92 -6.68 26.81 9.99
N ASP A 93 -7.09 25.58 9.65
CA ASP A 93 -8.02 24.77 10.43
C ASP A 93 -7.92 23.27 10.07
N GLU A 94 -8.71 22.44 10.76
CA GLU A 94 -8.79 21.00 10.52
C GLU A 94 -9.57 20.62 9.25
N LYS A 95 -10.32 21.56 8.66
CA LYS A 95 -11.06 21.34 7.42
C LYS A 95 -10.14 21.34 6.20
N ASN A 96 -9.00 22.00 6.31
CA ASN A 96 -7.97 22.10 5.27
C ASN A 96 -6.84 21.06 5.44
N TRP A 97 -7.11 19.93 6.08
CA TRP A 97 -6.13 18.85 6.15
C TRP A 97 -5.81 18.29 4.77
N TYR A 98 -4.52 18.15 4.50
CA TYR A 98 -4.04 17.43 3.32
C TYR A 98 -4.31 15.94 3.52
N LYS A 99 -5.09 15.39 2.61
CA LYS A 99 -5.46 13.98 2.58
C LYS A 99 -4.83 13.30 1.39
N SER A 100 -4.52 12.02 1.54
CA SER A 100 -4.02 11.18 0.47
C SER A 100 -4.94 9.99 0.25
N ASP A 101 -5.05 9.55 -1.00
CA ASP A 101 -5.83 8.37 -1.36
C ASP A 101 -5.10 7.06 -0.99
N GLY A 102 -3.78 7.10 -0.87
CA GLY A 102 -2.96 6.00 -0.36
C GLY A 102 -1.71 6.49 0.37
N LEU A 103 -1.41 5.86 1.51
CA LEU A 103 -0.28 6.20 2.35
C LEU A 103 0.38 4.93 2.91
N ILE A 104 1.69 4.76 2.69
CA ILE A 104 2.46 3.77 3.45
C ILE A 104 2.98 4.44 4.71
N LYS A 105 2.66 3.86 5.86
CA LYS A 105 3.04 4.42 7.16
C LYS A 105 3.95 3.46 7.91
N LEU A 106 5.12 3.94 8.29
CA LEU A 106 6.06 3.21 9.15
C LEU A 106 5.82 3.58 10.62
N TYR A 107 5.44 2.59 11.42
CA TYR A 107 5.17 2.80 12.84
C TYR A 107 6.47 2.78 13.65
N GLY A 108 6.61 3.73 14.59
CA GLY A 108 7.72 3.73 15.55
C GLY A 108 9.05 4.37 15.10
N ILE A 109 9.22 4.82 13.85
CA ILE A 109 10.29 5.76 13.43
C ILE A 109 9.67 7.04 12.94
N LYS A 110 9.69 8.10 13.74
CA LYS A 110 9.28 9.46 13.33
C LYS A 110 7.93 9.55 12.58
N GLN A 111 7.11 8.49 12.66
CA GLN A 111 5.92 8.27 11.82
C GLN A 111 6.20 8.61 10.35
N ILE A 112 7.23 8.00 9.76
CA ILE A 112 7.56 8.24 8.34
C ILE A 112 6.34 7.87 7.49
N GLU A 113 5.91 8.85 6.71
CA GLU A 113 4.78 8.80 5.79
C GLU A 113 5.34 8.79 4.36
N LEU A 114 5.09 7.71 3.63
CA LEU A 114 5.43 7.58 2.21
C LEU A 114 4.13 7.76 1.42
N LEU A 115 3.95 8.99 0.95
CA LEU A 115 2.78 9.38 0.16
C LEU A 115 2.82 8.71 -1.20
N LEU A 116 1.78 7.91 -1.50
CA LEU A 116 1.52 7.47 -2.85
C LEU A 116 0.66 8.53 -3.54
N LEU A 117 1.30 9.44 -4.28
CA LEU A 117 0.61 10.36 -5.18
C LEU A 117 0.21 9.58 -6.43
N GLU A 118 -1.09 9.40 -6.65
CA GLU A 118 -1.55 8.83 -7.90
C GLU A 118 -1.43 9.83 -9.06
N THR A 119 -1.16 9.24 -10.23
CA THR A 119 -0.94 9.91 -11.49
C THR A 119 -2.23 10.54 -12.00
N SER A 120 -2.24 11.87 -12.10
CA SER A 120 -3.29 12.60 -12.78
C SER A 120 -3.50 12.09 -14.22
N GLY A 121 -4.71 11.59 -14.51
CA GLY A 121 -5.32 11.66 -15.83
C GLY A 121 -5.24 10.41 -16.71
N HIS A 122 -6.22 9.51 -16.55
CA HIS A 122 -6.75 8.74 -17.69
C HIS A 122 -8.28 8.58 -17.64
N PHE A 123 -8.92 8.84 -16.51
CA PHE A 123 -10.38 8.92 -16.43
C PHE A 123 -10.81 10.30 -16.89
N GLY A 124 -11.18 10.39 -18.17
CA GLY A 124 -11.72 11.60 -18.80
C GLY A 124 -13.00 12.04 -18.11
N ASN A 125 -12.88 12.79 -17.02
CA ASN A 125 -13.97 13.56 -16.45
C ASN A 125 -14.17 14.81 -17.34
N THR A 126 -15.00 14.65 -18.37
CA THR A 126 -15.80 15.75 -18.94
C THR A 126 -17.15 15.79 -18.29
#